data_AF-A0A1Y0G8A2-F1
#
_entry.id   AF-A0A1Y0G8A2-F1
#
_cell.length_a   1.000
_cell.length_b   1.000
_cell.length_c   1.000
_cell.angle_alpha   90.00
_cell.angle_beta   90.00
_cell.angle_gamma   90.00
#
_symmetry.space_group_name_H-M   'P 1'
#
loop_
_entity.id
_entity.type
_entity.pdbx_description
1 polymer ?
#
loop_
_entity_poly.entity_id
_entity_poly.type
_entity_poly.pdbx_seq_one_letter_code
_entity_poly.pdbx_strand_id
1 'polypeptide(L)' 'MKKMEQLELDAHRSEIAADMRSLVEKYRAIFDWDIPEINQPAADKLIMAAMHGALDEIATKLAD' A
#
# COMPACT_ATOMS: atom_id res chain seq x y z
N MET A 1 5.77 -8.18 -27.71
CA MET A 1 6.53 -6.98 -27.35
C MET A 1 5.84 -6.33 -26.16
N LYS A 2 6.53 -6.05 -25.06
CA LYS A 2 5.97 -5.20 -23.99
C LYS A 2 5.84 -3.78 -24.54
N LYS A 3 4.73 -3.10 -24.26
CA LYS A 3 4.57 -1.68 -24.60
C LYS A 3 5.53 -0.85 -23.75
N MET A 4 5.90 0.36 -24.20
CA MET A 4 6.88 1.21 -23.52
C MET A 4 6.51 1.45 -22.04
N GLU A 5 5.22 1.65 -21.79
CA GLU A 5 4.61 1.88 -20.48
C GLU A 5 4.86 0.70 -19.52
N GLN A 6 4.89 -0.54 -20.03
CA GLN A 6 5.16 -1.72 -19.21
C GLN A 6 6.65 -1.80 -18.82
N LEU A 7 7.55 -1.32 -19.68
CA LEU A 7 8.99 -1.31 -19.41
C LEU A 7 9.31 -0.28 -18.31
N GLU A 8 8.69 0.90 -18.39
CA GLU A 8 8.81 1.94 -17.36
C GLU A 8 8.20 1.49 -16.03
N LEU A 9 7.03 0.85 -16.05
CA LEU A 9 6.43 0.27 -14.85
C LEU A 9 7.33 -0.78 -14.19
N ASP A 10 7.94 -1.66 -14.99
CA ASP A 10 8.86 -2.67 -14.48
C ASP A 10 10.10 -2.03 -13.82
N ALA A 11 10.59 -0.92 -14.38
CA ALA A 11 11.73 -0.17 -13.83
C ALA A 11 11.40 0.51 -12.49
N HIS A 12 10.18 1.03 -12.31
CA HIS A 12 9.74 1.71 -11.10
C HIS A 12 9.10 0.79 -10.05
N ARG A 13 8.93 -0.51 -10.34
CA ARG A 13 8.20 -1.45 -9.46
C ARG A 13 8.74 -1.50 -8.03
N SER A 14 10.05 -1.39 -7.85
CA SER A 14 10.69 -1.37 -6.52
C SER A 14 10.40 -0.09 -5.75
N GLU A 15 10.31 1.05 -6.44
CA GLU A 15 9.99 2.35 -5.84
C GLU A 15 8.54 2.36 -5.37
N ILE A 16 7.61 1.90 -6.23
CA ILE A 16 6.20 1.71 -5.87
C ILE A 16 6.07 0.85 -4.61
N ALA A 17 6.80 -0.27 -4.53
CA ALA A 17 6.77 -1.14 -3.35
C ALA A 17 7.34 -0.46 -2.09
N ALA A 18 8.34 0.40 -2.23
CA ALA A 18 8.92 1.15 -1.12
C ALA A 18 7.96 2.23 -0.59
N ASP A 19 7.26 2.92 -1.50
CA ASP A 19 6.25 3.92 -1.15
C ASP A 19 5.07 3.27 -0.42
N MET A 20 4.58 2.13 -0.92
CA MET A 20 3.51 1.38 -0.27
C MET A 20 3.90 0.92 1.14
N ARG A 21 5.14 0.46 1.34
CA ARG A 21 5.65 0.11 2.68
C ARG A 21 5.70 1.33 3.61
N SER A 22 6.15 2.47 3.11
CA SER A 22 6.23 3.72 3.88
C SER A 22 4.83 4.18 4.33
N LEU A 23 3.81 3.96 3.51
CA LEU A 23 2.42 4.21 3.92
C LEU A 23 2.00 3.29 5.07
N VAL A 24 2.33 1.99 5.02
CA VAL A 24 1.96 1.04 6.09
C VAL A 24 2.58 1.46 7.41
N GLU A 25 3.85 1.82 7.39
CA GLU A 25 4.58 2.33 8.56
C GLU A 25 3.95 3.62 9.10
N LYS A 26 3.58 4.56 8.22
CA LYS A 26 2.88 5.79 8.62
C LYS A 26 1.59 5.49 9.38
N TYR A 27 0.74 4.59 8.88
CA TYR A 27 -0.52 4.29 9.57
C TYR A 27 -0.30 3.48 10.83
N ARG A 28 0.70 2.58 10.88
CA ARG A 28 1.08 1.90 12.11
C ARG A 28 1.43 2.90 13.21
N ALA A 29 2.20 3.95 12.89
CA ALA A 29 2.55 5.01 13.82
C ALA A 29 1.34 5.87 14.24
N ILE A 30 0.42 6.18 13.33
CA ILE A 30 -0.80 6.95 13.65
C ILE A 30 -1.70 6.20 14.63
N PHE A 31 -1.84 4.89 14.46
CA PHE A 31 -2.69 4.09 15.33
C PHE A 31 -2.06 3.86 16.71
N ASP A 32 -0.77 4.14 16.88
CA ASP A 32 -0.02 3.89 18.11
C ASP A 32 -0.16 2.43 18.59
N TRP A 33 -0.19 1.51 17.62
CA TRP A 33 -0.39 0.07 17.83
C TRP A 33 0.93 -0.69 18.08
N ASP A 34 2.03 0.05 18.27
CA ASP A 34 3.34 -0.51 18.59
C ASP A 34 3.47 -0.76 20.10
N ILE A 35 2.53 -1.56 20.64
CA ILE A 35 2.50 -1.99 22.04
C ILE A 35 2.49 -3.52 22.12
N PRO A 36 3.09 -4.14 23.16
CA PRO A 36 3.20 -5.59 23.27
C PRO A 36 1.86 -6.35 23.22
N GLU A 37 0.76 -5.70 23.61
CA GLU A 37 -0.59 -6.26 23.68
C GLU A 37 -1.27 -6.37 22.31
N ILE A 38 -0.77 -5.65 21.30
CA ILE A 38 -1.31 -5.71 19.95
C ILE A 38 -0.69 -6.87 19.18
N ASN A 39 -1.54 -7.66 18.53
CA ASN A 39 -1.10 -8.60 17.52
C ASN A 39 -0.67 -7.82 16.26
N GLN A 40 0.60 -7.43 16.20
CA GLN A 40 1.16 -6.63 15.10
C GLN A 40 0.87 -7.24 13.71
N PRO A 41 1.02 -8.56 13.48
CA PRO A 41 0.61 -9.18 12.22
C PRO A 41 -0.87 -9.01 11.86
N ALA A 42 -1.77 -8.99 12.84
CA ALA A 42 -3.20 -8.75 12.61
C ALA A 42 -3.48 -7.28 12.29
N ALA A 43 -2.83 -6.36 13.01
CA ALA A 43 -2.88 -4.92 12.74
C ALA A 43 -2.40 -4.58 11.31
N ASP A 44 -1.27 -5.15 10.89
CA ASP A 44 -0.73 -4.95 9.54
C ASP A 44 -1.72 -5.40 8.45
N LYS A 45 -2.43 -6.51 8.66
CA LYS A 45 -3.47 -6.99 7.74
C LYS A 45 -4.65 -6.00 7.64
N LEU A 46 -5.05 -5.39 8.75
CA LEU A 46 -6.13 -4.40 8.75
C LEU A 46 -5.71 -3.13 7.99
N ILE A 47 -4.49 -2.65 8.21
CA ILE A 47 -3.93 -1.49 7.48
C ILE A 47 -3.88 -1.78 5.98
N MET A 48 -3.36 -2.94 5.59
CA MET A 48 -3.31 -3.35 4.18
C MET A 48 -4.70 -3.46 3.55
N ALA A 49 -5.68 -4.02 4.25
CA ALA A 49 -7.05 -4.11 3.73
C ALA A 49 -7.68 -2.74 3.49
N ALA A 50 -7.48 -1.80 4.42
CA ALA A 50 -7.95 -0.42 4.27
C ALA A 50 -7.28 0.29 3.07
N MET A 51 -5.98 0.07 2.87
CA MET A 51 -5.26 0.62 1.71
C MET A 51 -5.76 0.05 0.38
N HIS A 52 -6.03 -1.25 0.32
CA HIS A 52 -6.62 -1.87 -0.87
C HIS A 52 -7.97 -1.24 -1.20
N GLY A 53 -8.85 -1.08 -0.21
CA GLY A 53 -10.14 -0.41 -0.42
C GLY A 53 -9.99 1.03 -0.94
N ALA A 54 -9.07 1.81 -0.36
CA ALA A 54 -8.81 3.17 -0.82
C ALA A 54 -8.27 3.22 -2.26
N LEU A 55 -7.40 2.26 -2.63
CA LEU A 55 -6.89 2.17 -3.99
C LEU A 55 -7.99 1.78 -4.99
N ASP A 56 -8.88 0.86 -4.62
CA ASP A 56 -10.02 0.46 -5.45
C ASP A 56 -10.99 1.64 -5.69
N GLU A 57 -11.23 2.46 -4.68
CA GLU A 57 -12.03 3.69 -4.80
C GLU A 57 -11.39 4.70 -5.77
N ILE A 58 -10.07 4.89 -5.69
CA ILE A 58 -9.33 5.76 -6.61
C ILE A 58 -9.37 5.20 -8.03
N ALA A 59 -9.13 3.90 -8.19
CA ALA A 59 -9.13 3.24 -9.49
C ALA A 59 -10.50 3.33 -10.17
N THR A 60 -11.59 3.17 -9.41
CA THR A 60 -12.95 3.36 -9.91
C THR A 60 -13.15 4.77 -10.47
N LYS A 61 -12.72 5.80 -9.73
CA LYS A 61 -12.83 7.21 -10.15
C LYS A 61 -11.95 7.58 -11.35
N LEU A 62 -10.85 6.86 -11.59
CA LEU A 62 -9.98 7.09 -12.74
C LEU A 62 -10.49 6.41 -14.02
N ALA A 63 -11.42 5.46 -13.89
CA ALA A 63 -12.03 4.75 -15.01
C ALA A 63 -13.28 5.46 -15.57
N ASP A 64 -13.79 6.47 -14.86
CA ASP A 64 -14.88 7.37 -15.26
C ASP A 64 -14.37 8.57 -16.08
#